data_AF-A0A7K2M218-F1
#
_entry.id   AF-A0A7K2M218-F1
#
_cell.length_a   1.000
_cell.length_b   1.000
_cell.length_c   1.000
_cell.angle_alpha   90.00
_cell.angle_beta   90.00
_cell.angle_gamma   90.00
#
_symmetry.space_group_name_H-M   'P 1'
#
loop_
_entity.id
_entity.type
_entity.pdbx_description
1 polymer ?
#
loop_
_entity_poly.entity_id
_entity_poly.type
_entity_poly.pdbx_seq_one_letter_code
_entity_poly.pdbx_strand_id
1 'polypeptide(L)' 'ESRGELKEAGRWYLTSAKDGEPRAACALGFLLRDAGDTESAAVWWLRAAQDGDGNAANALGALHAER' A
#
# COMPACT_ATOMS: atom_id res chain seq x y z
N GLU A 1 14.08 0.20 -17.39
CA GLU A 1 13.79 1.53 -16.79
C GLU A 1 12.69 1.51 -15.71
N SER A 2 12.34 0.35 -15.15
CA SER A 2 11.14 0.18 -14.30
C SER A 2 11.17 0.92 -12.95
N ARG A 3 12.33 1.37 -12.48
CA ARG A 3 12.49 2.07 -11.18
C ARG A 3 12.05 3.54 -11.21
N GLY A 4 12.01 4.18 -12.38
CA GLY A 4 11.58 5.56 -12.53
C GLY A 4 10.07 5.70 -12.40
N GLU A 5 9.33 4.87 -13.13
CA GLU A 5 7.86 4.87 -13.16
C GLU A 5 7.24 4.49 -11.81
N LEU A 6 7.88 3.60 -11.05
CA LEU A 6 7.44 3.22 -9.70
C LEU A 6 7.48 4.41 -8.72
N LYS A 7 8.42 5.35 -8.88
CA LYS A 7 8.51 6.55 -8.03
C LYS A 7 7.41 7.55 -8.33
N GLU A 8 7.09 7.73 -9.61
CA GLU A 8 6.01 8.62 -10.03
C GLU A 8 4.64 8.04 -9.68
N ALA A 9 4.42 6.75 -9.93
CA ALA A 9 3.22 6.03 -9.51
C ALA A 9 3.06 6.08 -7.98
N GLY A 10 4.14 5.86 -7.22
CA GLY A 10 4.13 5.98 -5.76
C GLY A 10 3.70 7.36 -5.27
N ARG A 11 4.10 8.44 -5.95
CA ARG A 11 3.64 9.81 -5.62
C ARG A 11 2.15 10.03 -5.90
N TRP A 12 1.65 9.52 -7.02
CA TRP A 12 0.23 9.60 -7.34
C TRP A 12 -0.61 8.84 -6.32
N TYR A 13 -0.24 7.59 -6.03
CA TYR A 13 -0.92 6.80 -5.02
C TYR A 13 -0.82 7.41 -3.63
N LEU A 14 0.32 8.02 -3.26
CA LEU A 14 0.44 8.74 -2.00
C LEU A 14 -0.53 9.92 -1.89
N THR A 15 -0.68 10.69 -2.97
CA THR A 15 -1.60 11.82 -2.99
C THR A 15 -3.05 11.34 -2.85
N SER A 16 -3.47 10.34 -3.65
CA SER A 16 -4.82 9.78 -3.58
C SER A 16 -5.10 9.05 -2.26
N ALA A 17 -4.12 8.33 -1.71
CA ALA A 17 -4.24 7.68 -0.41
C ALA A 17 -4.41 8.70 0.72
N LYS A 18 -3.76 9.87 0.62
CA LYS A 18 -3.95 10.98 1.56
C LYS A 18 -5.32 11.64 1.43
N ASP A 19 -5.90 11.65 0.23
CA ASP A 19 -7.26 12.13 -0.02
C ASP A 19 -8.33 11.18 0.55
N GLY A 20 -7.93 9.99 1.02
CA GLY A 20 -8.81 9.00 1.62
C GLY A 20 -9.27 7.92 0.65
N GLU A 21 -8.66 7.80 -0.53
CA GLU A 21 -8.99 6.73 -1.48
C GLU A 21 -8.37 5.40 -1.02
N PRO A 22 -9.16 4.43 -0.52
CA PRO A 22 -8.62 3.21 0.07
C PRO A 22 -7.91 2.33 -0.94
N ARG A 23 -8.36 2.32 -2.20
CA ARG A 23 -7.68 1.59 -3.29
C ARG A 23 -6.29 2.13 -3.58
N ALA A 24 -6.10 3.44 -3.48
CA ALA A 24 -4.79 4.06 -3.67
C ALA A 24 -3.84 3.75 -2.50
N ALA A 25 -4.35 3.78 -1.27
CA ALA A 25 -3.60 3.34 -0.09
C ALA A 25 -3.19 1.86 -0.21
N CYS A 26 -4.08 1.01 -0.71
CA CYS A 26 -3.80 -0.40 -0.96
C CYS A 26 -2.67 -0.60 -2.01
N ALA A 27 -2.76 0.10 -3.14
CA ALA A 27 -1.74 0.07 -4.19
C ALA A 27 -0.38 0.59 -3.71
N LEU A 28 -0.36 1.66 -2.92
CA LEU A 28 0.85 2.19 -2.31
C LEU A 28 1.51 1.16 -1.37
N GLY A 29 0.71 0.42 -0.60
CA GLY A 29 1.21 -0.66 0.25
C GLY A 29 1.93 -1.75 -0.54
N PHE A 30 1.39 -2.15 -1.71
CA PHE A 30 2.07 -3.11 -2.59
C PHE A 30 3.40 -2.59 -3.13
N LEU A 31 3.45 -1.31 -3.54
CA LEU A 31 4.71 -0.69 -4.00
C LEU A 31 5.76 -0.63 -2.89
N LEU A 32 5.35 -0.32 -1.67
CA LEU A 32 6.26 -0.27 -0.52
C LEU A 32 6.77 -1.66 -0.13
N ARG A 33 5.91 -2.69 -0.16
CA ARG A 33 6.34 -4.09 0.04
C ARG A 33 7.36 -4.51 -1.02
N ASP A 34 7.12 -4.20 -2.29
CA ASP A 34 8.05 -4.54 -3.38
C ASP A 34 9.41 -3.83 -3.21
N ALA A 35 9.39 -2.60 -2.68
CA ALA A 35 10.59 -1.88 -2.30
C ALA A 35 11.31 -2.44 -1.04
N GLY A 36 10.75 -3.46 -0.39
CA GLY A 36 11.24 -4.05 0.86
C GLY A 36 10.80 -3.32 2.13
N ASP A 37 9.99 -2.27 2.00
CA ASP A 37 9.48 -1.46 3.12
C ASP A 37 8.14 -1.99 3.62
N THR A 38 8.19 -3.19 4.20
CA THR A 38 6.98 -3.88 4.70
C THR A 38 6.31 -3.15 5.87
N GLU A 39 7.06 -2.38 6.65
CA GLU A 39 6.51 -1.61 7.77
C GLU A 39 5.61 -0.48 7.27
N SER A 40 6.09 0.32 6.31
CA SER A 40 5.25 1.36 5.71
C SER A 40 4.08 0.74 4.93
N ALA A 41 4.30 -0.39 4.25
CA ALA A 41 3.24 -1.11 3.56
C ALA A 41 2.09 -1.50 4.51
N ALA A 42 2.42 -2.02 5.69
CA ALA A 42 1.45 -2.40 6.72
C ALA A 42 0.60 -1.19 7.17
N VAL A 43 1.20 -0.02 7.33
CA VAL A 43 0.48 1.20 7.72
C VAL A 43 -0.56 1.60 6.67
N TRP A 44 -0.18 1.56 5.39
CA TRP A 44 -1.11 1.92 4.30
C TRP A 44 -2.20 0.87 4.08
N TRP A 45 -1.87 -0.41 4.20
CA TRP A 45 -2.88 -1.47 4.16
C TRP A 45 -3.84 -1.41 5.35
N LEU A 46 -3.34 -1.10 6.55
CA LEU A 46 -4.20 -0.92 7.71
C LEU A 46 -5.17 0.25 7.53
N ARG A 47 -4.71 1.37 6.94
CA ARG A 47 -5.57 2.51 6.59
C ARG A 47 -6.66 2.07 5.60
N ALA A 48 -6.26 1.46 4.48
CA ALA A 48 -7.19 1.01 3.45
C ALA A 48 -8.20 -0.04 3.98
N ALA A 49 -7.75 -0.96 4.83
CA ALA A 49 -8.60 -1.96 5.46
C ALA A 49 -9.65 -1.33 6.41
N GLN A 50 -9.27 -0.28 7.16
CA GLN A 50 -10.22 0.45 8.00
C GLN A 50 -11.29 1.18 7.19
N ASP A 51 -10.96 1.63 5.99
CA ASP A 51 -11.91 2.20 5.01
C ASP A 51 -12.68 1.12 4.21
N GLY A 52 -12.50 -0.17 4.53
CA GLY A 52 -13.26 -1.28 3.95
C GLY A 52 -12.62 -1.97 2.75
N ASP A 53 -11.36 -1.71 2.44
CA ASP A 53 -10.64 -2.42 1.37
C ASP A 53 -10.25 -3.84 1.83
N GLY A 54 -11.00 -4.83 1.35
CA GLY A 54 -10.75 -6.24 1.65
C GLY A 54 -9.42 -6.76 1.12
N ASN A 55 -8.88 -6.18 0.03
CA ASN A 55 -7.57 -6.60 -0.49
C ASN A 55 -6.45 -6.16 0.44
N ALA A 56 -6.55 -4.95 0.98
CA ALA A 56 -5.62 -4.43 1.96
C ALA A 56 -5.67 -5.23 3.27
N ALA A 57 -6.86 -5.59 3.75
CA ALA A 57 -7.02 -6.45 4.92
C ALA A 57 -6.36 -7.82 4.71
N ASN A 58 -6.56 -8.43 3.53
CA ASN A 58 -5.93 -9.69 3.17
C ASN A 58 -4.41 -9.57 3.05
N ALA A 59 -3.90 -8.51 2.43
CA ALA A 59 -2.46 -8.25 2.30
C ALA A 59 -1.78 -8.04 3.66
N LEU A 60 -2.44 -7.31 4.57
CA LEU A 60 -1.99 -7.13 5.94
C LEU A 60 -1.97 -8.47 6.70
N GLY A 61 -3.01 -9.29 6.55
CA GLY A 61 -3.08 -10.62 7.14
C GLY A 61 -1.96 -11.55 6.64
N ALA A 62 -1.69 -11.55 5.33
CA ALA A 62 -0.58 -12.30 4.75
C ALA A 62 0.77 -11.82 5.32
N LEU A 63 0.99 -10.50 5.38
CA LEU A 63 2.22 -9.94 5.94
C LEU A 63 2.46 -10.35 7.40
N HIS A 64 1.41 -10.40 8.22
CA HIS A 64 1.51 -10.86 9.61
C HIS A 64 1.71 -12.37 9.73
N ALA A 65 1.16 -13.17 8.81
CA ALA A 65 1.34 -14.61 8.79
C ALA A 65 2.74 -15.03 8.29
N GLU A 66 3.40 -14.18 7.51
CA GLU A 66 4.77 -14.37 7.01
C GLU A 66 5.86 -14.00 8.06
N ARG A 67 5.48 -13.47 9.24
CA ARG A 67 6.38 -13.10 10.35
C ARG A 67 6.44 -14.19 11.43
#